data_AF-A0A319CC85-F1
#
_entry.id   AF-A0A319CC85-F1
#
_cell.length_a   1.000
_cell.length_b   1.000
_cell.length_c   1.000
_cell.angle_alpha   90.00
_cell.angle_beta   90.00
_cell.angle_gamma   90.00
#
_symmetry.space_group_name_H-M   'P 1'
#
loop_
_entity.id
_entity.type
_entity.pdbx_description
1 polymer ?
#
loop_
_entity_poly.entity_id
_entity_poly.type
_entity_poly.pdbx_seq_one_letter_code
_entity_poly.pdbx_strand_id
1 'polypeptide(L)'
;MGSVVLPHLRTAWHVDQAILSEEDRLVVIRFGRDHDVDCMRQDEVLFKIAERVKNFAVIYLCDIDEVPEFNTMYELFDPMTIMFFYRNKHMMCDFGTGNNNKLNWVLEDKQEMIDIIETIYKGAKKGRGLVVSPKDYSTRYRY
;
A
#
# COMPACT_ATOMS: atom_id res chain seq x y z
N MET A 1 -0.12 -10.47 17.17
CA MET A 1 1.21 -9.88 17.46
C MET A 1 1.92 -9.44 16.17
N GLY A 2 1.22 -8.77 15.24
CA GLY A 2 1.81 -8.30 13.96
C GLY A 2 2.07 -6.80 13.88
N SER A 3 1.31 -5.97 14.62
CA SER A 3 1.35 -4.51 14.51
C SER A 3 2.53 -3.83 15.22
N VAL A 4 3.32 -4.56 16.03
CA VAL A 4 4.39 -3.97 16.87
C VAL A 4 5.68 -3.67 16.10
N VAL A 5 5.87 -4.23 14.88
CA VAL A 5 7.17 -4.16 14.18
C VAL A 5 7.17 -3.24 12.95
N LEU A 6 6.03 -3.04 12.30
CA LEU A 6 5.95 -2.09 11.19
C LEU A 6 5.81 -0.65 11.73
N PRO A 7 6.50 0.33 11.14
CA PRO A 7 6.45 1.72 11.60
C PRO A 7 5.07 2.34 11.35
N HIS A 8 4.52 2.95 12.40
CA HIS A 8 3.24 3.66 12.38
C HIS A 8 3.43 5.16 12.17
N LEU A 9 2.68 5.73 11.23
CA LEU A 9 2.63 7.15 10.95
C LEU A 9 1.44 7.75 11.70
N ARG A 10 1.74 8.50 12.76
CA ARG A 10 0.74 8.97 13.74
C ARG A 10 0.19 10.37 13.48
N THR A 11 0.69 11.06 12.46
CA THR A 11 0.22 12.40 12.09
C THR A 11 0.30 12.60 10.59
N ALA A 12 -0.48 13.54 10.06
CA ALA A 12 -0.42 13.92 8.66
C ALA A 12 1.00 14.33 8.22
N TRP A 13 1.71 15.06 9.09
CA TRP A 13 3.10 15.43 8.84
C TRP A 13 4.03 14.21 8.67
N HIS A 14 3.88 13.15 9.48
CA HIS A 14 4.68 11.95 9.32
C HIS A 14 4.39 11.25 7.99
N VAL A 15 3.13 11.24 7.54
CA VAL A 15 2.74 10.68 6.25
C VAL A 15 3.37 11.46 5.09
N ASP A 16 3.23 12.78 5.09
CA ASP A 16 3.84 13.64 4.06
C ASP A 16 5.37 13.49 4.05
N GLN A 17 5.99 13.50 5.23
CA GLN A 17 7.43 13.35 5.36
C GLN A 17 7.89 12.01 4.80
N ALA A 18 7.24 10.90 5.16
CA ALA A 18 7.59 9.56 4.70
C ALA A 18 7.51 9.44 3.16
N ILE A 19 6.51 10.09 2.54
CA ILE A 19 6.34 10.13 1.08
C ILE A 19 7.42 11.00 0.42
N LEU A 20 7.78 12.13 1.03
CA LEU A 20 8.72 13.10 0.49
C LEU A 20 10.19 12.68 0.61
N SER A 21 10.57 11.99 1.69
CA SER A 21 11.99 11.66 1.94
C SER A 21 12.53 10.51 1.11
N GLU A 22 11.67 9.66 0.56
CA GLU A 22 12.09 8.46 -0.15
C GLU A 22 12.28 8.75 -1.64
N GLU A 23 13.55 8.87 -2.05
CA GLU A 23 13.92 9.17 -3.44
C GLU A 23 14.12 7.90 -4.30
N ASP A 24 14.49 6.79 -3.67
CA ASP A 24 14.92 5.58 -4.37
C ASP A 24 14.07 4.35 -4.11
N ARG A 25 13.21 4.38 -3.08
CA ARG A 25 12.33 3.27 -2.73
C ARG A 25 10.87 3.64 -2.94
N LEU A 26 10.06 2.63 -3.21
CA LEU A 26 8.61 2.74 -3.22
C LEU A 26 8.11 2.86 -1.77
N VAL A 27 7.31 3.88 -1.49
CA VAL A 27 6.62 4.03 -0.21
C VAL A 27 5.28 3.31 -0.30
N VAL A 28 5.09 2.32 0.55
CA VAL A 28 3.85 1.55 0.67
C VAL A 28 3.19 1.93 1.98
N ILE A 29 1.97 2.47 1.93
CA ILE A 29 1.22 2.85 3.13
C ILE A 29 -0.06 2.05 3.19
N ARG A 30 -0.25 1.31 4.29
CA ARG A 30 -1.53 0.70 4.65
C ARG A 30 -2.34 1.71 5.46
N PHE A 31 -3.44 2.18 4.90
CA PHE A 31 -4.45 2.96 5.61
C PHE A 31 -5.57 2.04 6.09
N GLY A 32 -5.87 2.08 7.37
CA GLY A 32 -6.99 1.33 7.96
C GLY A 32 -6.87 1.26 9.47
N ARG A 33 -7.86 0.69 10.14
CA ARG A 33 -7.88 0.61 11.61
C ARG A 33 -7.12 -0.61 12.09
N ASP A 34 -6.24 -0.44 13.07
CA ASP A 34 -5.40 -1.55 13.58
C ASP A 34 -6.21 -2.72 14.18
N HIS A 35 -7.42 -2.44 14.65
CA HIS A 35 -8.33 -3.43 15.23
C HIS A 35 -9.22 -4.13 14.19
N ASP A 36 -9.19 -3.69 12.93
CA ASP A 36 -9.96 -4.31 11.86
C ASP A 36 -9.31 -5.64 11.43
N VAL A 37 -10.13 -6.66 11.22
CA VAL A 37 -9.67 -8.01 10.89
C VAL A 37 -8.91 -8.04 9.57
N ASP A 38 -9.35 -7.28 8.56
CA ASP A 38 -8.70 -7.24 7.26
C ASP A 38 -7.36 -6.51 7.34
N CYS A 39 -7.28 -5.44 8.14
CA CYS A 39 -6.00 -4.78 8.44
C CYS A 39 -5.01 -5.73 9.14
N MET A 40 -5.46 -6.45 10.17
CA MET A 40 -4.59 -7.40 10.89
C MET A 40 -4.03 -8.49 9.98
N ARG A 41 -4.87 -9.03 9.07
CA ARG A 41 -4.46 -10.05 8.10
C ARG A 41 -3.46 -9.49 7.09
N GLN A 42 -3.72 -8.30 6.58
CA GLN A 42 -2.84 -7.65 5.62
C GLN A 42 -1.49 -7.27 6.26
N ASP A 43 -1.49 -6.76 7.49
CA ASP A 43 -0.30 -6.42 8.25
C ASP A 43 0.62 -7.63 8.47
N GLU A 44 0.05 -8.82 8.69
CA GLU A 44 0.83 -10.05 8.80
C GLU A 44 1.57 -10.39 7.50
N VAL A 45 0.92 -10.18 6.34
CA VAL A 45 1.55 -10.36 5.02
C VAL A 45 2.64 -9.33 4.81
N LEU A 46 2.34 -8.05 5.04
CA LEU A 46 3.28 -6.93 4.92
C LEU A 46 4.51 -7.12 5.80
N PHE A 47 4.31 -7.55 7.04
CA PHE A 47 5.39 -7.84 7.99
C PHE A 47 6.32 -8.94 7.47
N LYS A 48 5.75 -10.04 6.95
CA LYS A 48 6.53 -11.18 6.45
C LYS A 48 7.32 -10.86 5.17
N ILE A 49 6.92 -9.83 4.42
CA ILE A 49 7.63 -9.41 3.20
C ILE A 49 8.54 -8.20 3.39
N ALA A 50 8.39 -7.44 4.47
CA ALA A 50 9.11 -6.18 4.70
C ALA A 50 10.63 -6.33 4.51
N GLU A 51 11.22 -7.38 5.09
CA GLU A 51 12.66 -7.65 4.97
C GLU A 51 13.09 -8.03 3.54
N ARG A 52 12.21 -8.69 2.79
CA ARG A 52 12.48 -9.12 1.40
C ARG A 52 12.44 -7.94 0.42
N VAL A 53 11.64 -6.91 0.70
CA VAL A 53 11.45 -5.74 -0.18
C VAL A 53 12.25 -4.50 0.25
N LYS A 54 12.92 -4.54 1.42
CA LYS A 54 13.59 -3.38 2.05
C LYS A 54 14.54 -2.56 1.15
N ASN A 55 15.13 -3.22 0.15
CA ASN A 55 16.09 -2.61 -0.78
C ASN A 55 15.41 -1.69 -1.81
N PHE A 56 14.12 -1.87 -2.07
CA PHE A 56 13.38 -1.13 -3.11
C PHE A 56 12.00 -0.63 -2.67
N ALA A 57 11.53 -1.01 -1.49
CA ALA A 57 10.30 -0.52 -0.90
C ALA A 57 10.43 -0.35 0.61
N VAL A 58 9.64 0.56 1.16
CA VAL A 58 9.45 0.78 2.60
C VAL A 58 7.95 0.70 2.90
N ILE A 59 7.60 0.09 4.03
CA ILE A 59 6.21 -0.16 4.40
C ILE A 59 5.90 0.60 5.69
N TYR A 60 4.80 1.35 5.67
CA TYR A 60 4.27 2.08 6.80
C TYR A 60 2.80 1.71 7.05
N LEU A 61 2.37 1.88 8.29
CA LEU A 61 0.98 1.75 8.71
C LEU A 61 0.44 3.12 9.11
N CYS A 62 -0.81 3.41 8.78
CA CYS A 62 -1.50 4.64 9.12
C CYS A 62 -2.92 4.32 9.59
N ASP A 63 -3.25 4.67 10.83
CA ASP A 63 -4.62 4.56 11.33
C ASP A 63 -5.44 5.75 10.84
N ILE A 64 -6.57 5.47 10.19
CA ILE A 64 -7.45 6.48 9.57
C ILE A 64 -8.31 7.23 10.59
N ASP A 65 -8.44 6.70 11.82
CA ASP A 65 -9.08 7.41 12.92
C ASP A 65 -8.09 8.33 13.65
N GLU A 66 -6.79 7.98 13.68
CA GLU A 66 -5.73 8.83 14.23
C GLU A 66 -5.32 9.95 13.25
N VAL A 67 -5.27 9.66 11.95
CA VAL A 67 -4.86 10.59 10.88
C VAL A 67 -5.98 10.72 9.82
N PRO A 68 -7.06 11.47 10.12
CA PRO A 68 -8.23 11.53 9.24
C PRO A 68 -8.06 12.45 8.02
N GLU A 69 -6.98 13.25 7.95
CA GLU A 69 -6.79 14.29 6.92
C GLU A 69 -6.78 13.74 5.48
N PHE A 70 -6.38 12.48 5.29
CA PHE A 70 -6.32 11.84 3.98
C PHE A 70 -7.62 11.13 3.58
N ASN A 71 -8.58 10.97 4.50
CA ASN A 71 -9.77 10.15 4.26
C ASN A 71 -10.62 10.67 3.09
N THR A 72 -10.84 11.98 3.03
CA THR A 72 -11.57 12.59 1.90
C THR A 72 -10.71 12.66 0.65
N MET A 73 -9.42 13.02 0.79
CA MET A 73 -8.51 13.19 -0.36
C MET A 73 -8.32 11.89 -1.15
N TYR A 74 -8.17 10.78 -0.44
CA TYR A 74 -7.97 9.47 -1.04
C TYR A 74 -9.22 8.60 -1.04
N GLU A 75 -10.38 9.11 -0.64
CA GLU A 75 -11.65 8.33 -0.59
C GLU A 75 -11.51 7.04 0.24
N LEU A 76 -10.93 7.12 1.44
CA LEU A 76 -10.64 5.98 2.31
C LEU A 76 -11.91 5.52 3.06
N PHE A 77 -12.80 4.83 2.34
CA PHE A 77 -14.06 4.30 2.89
C PHE A 77 -14.01 2.80 3.19
N ASP A 78 -13.08 2.08 2.55
CA ASP A 78 -12.91 0.65 2.75
C ASP A 78 -12.21 0.36 4.10
N PRO A 79 -12.46 -0.82 4.72
CA PRO A 79 -11.84 -1.20 6.00
C PRO A 79 -10.31 -1.18 5.97
N MET A 80 -9.72 -1.53 4.83
CA MET A 80 -8.28 -1.57 4.60
C MET A 80 -7.98 -1.12 3.17
N THR A 81 -6.99 -0.25 3.03
CA THR A 81 -6.47 0.16 1.73
C THR A 81 -4.95 0.23 1.75
N ILE A 82 -4.31 -0.14 0.65
CA ILE A 82 -2.88 0.06 0.42
C ILE A 82 -2.71 1.02 -0.75
N MET A 83 -1.89 2.04 -0.52
CA MET A 83 -1.47 3.00 -1.53
C MET A 83 0.04 2.98 -1.73
N PHE A 84 0.46 3.34 -2.93
CA PHE A 84 1.85 3.29 -3.36
C PHE A 84 2.29 4.70 -3.77
N PHE A 85 3.46 5.12 -3.32
CA PHE A 85 4.04 6.41 -3.68
C PHE A 85 5.50 6.25 -4.08
N TYR A 86 5.93 7.04 -5.07
CA TYR A 86 7.31 7.08 -5.51
C TYR A 86 7.69 8.52 -5.85
N ARG A 87 8.71 9.07 -5.17
CA ARG A 87 9.18 10.46 -5.37
C ARG A 87 8.04 11.49 -5.34
N ASN A 88 7.25 11.47 -4.26
CA ASN A 88 6.09 12.35 -4.07
C ASN A 88 4.98 12.21 -5.14
N LYS A 89 4.94 11.09 -5.86
CA LYS A 89 3.87 10.79 -6.81
C LYS A 89 3.10 9.57 -6.35
N HIS A 90 1.78 9.70 -6.29
CA HIS A 90 0.88 8.56 -6.14
C HIS A 90 0.97 7.66 -7.37
N MET A 91 1.19 6.38 -7.13
CA MET A 91 1.37 5.35 -8.15
C MET A 91 0.10 4.54 -8.28
N MET A 92 -0.47 4.53 -9.48
CA MET A 92 -1.64 3.73 -9.80
C MET A 92 -1.22 2.34 -10.30
N CYS A 93 -2.03 1.33 -9.97
CA CYS A 93 -1.85 -0.02 -10.45
C CYS A 93 -3.19 -0.58 -10.92
N ASP A 94 -3.25 -1.00 -12.18
CA ASP A 94 -4.41 -1.68 -12.73
C ASP A 94 -4.40 -3.14 -12.29
N PHE A 95 -5.36 -3.48 -11.43
CA PHE A 95 -5.57 -4.83 -10.92
C PHE A 95 -6.72 -5.56 -11.64
N GLY A 96 -7.39 -4.94 -12.60
CA GLY A 96 -8.59 -5.47 -13.24
C GLY A 96 -9.86 -5.36 -12.39
N THR A 97 -9.81 -4.70 -11.23
CA THR A 97 -10.96 -4.49 -10.33
C THR A 97 -11.77 -3.23 -10.65
N GLY A 98 -11.24 -2.36 -11.52
CA GLY A 98 -11.82 -1.05 -11.85
C GLY A 98 -11.32 0.10 -10.96
N ASN A 99 -10.69 -0.19 -9.81
CA ASN A 99 -10.04 0.81 -8.97
C ASN A 99 -8.53 0.70 -9.07
N ASN A 100 -7.91 1.68 -9.74
CA ASN A 100 -6.46 1.69 -9.97
C ASN A 100 -5.69 2.51 -8.92
N ASN A 101 -6.41 3.24 -8.06
CA ASN A 101 -5.80 4.18 -7.11
C ASN A 101 -5.26 3.48 -5.86
N LYS A 102 -5.87 2.37 -5.47
CA LYS A 102 -5.58 1.68 -4.22
C LYS A 102 -5.92 0.20 -4.32
N LEU A 103 -5.25 -0.60 -3.51
CA LEU A 103 -5.60 -2.00 -3.28
C LEU A 103 -6.48 -2.05 -2.02
N ASN A 104 -7.75 -2.42 -2.14
CA ASN A 104 -8.74 -2.34 -1.05
C ASN A 104 -9.26 -3.70 -0.55
N TRP A 105 -8.44 -4.75 -0.69
CA TRP A 105 -8.81 -6.11 -0.28
C TRP A 105 -7.61 -6.84 0.33
N VAL A 106 -7.87 -7.88 1.13
CA VAL A 106 -6.79 -8.70 1.69
C VAL A 106 -6.14 -9.57 0.61
N LEU A 107 -4.82 -9.42 0.44
CA LEU A 107 -4.00 -10.23 -0.44
C LEU A 107 -3.16 -11.20 0.41
N GLU A 108 -3.58 -12.46 0.46
CA GLU A 108 -2.98 -13.46 1.36
C GLU A 108 -1.63 -14.01 0.85
N ASP A 109 -1.43 -14.03 -0.46
CA ASP A 109 -0.20 -14.53 -1.05
C ASP A 109 0.92 -13.48 -0.96
N LYS A 110 1.97 -13.85 -0.21
CA LYS A 110 3.15 -13.02 0.00
C LYS A 110 3.92 -12.77 -1.29
N GLN A 111 4.01 -13.77 -2.17
CA GLN A 111 4.75 -13.63 -3.41
C GLN A 111 3.99 -12.71 -4.37
N GLU A 112 2.66 -12.81 -4.43
CA GLU A 112 1.85 -11.87 -5.21
C GLU A 112 2.03 -10.42 -4.72
N MET A 113 2.06 -10.20 -3.40
CA MET A 113 2.30 -8.86 -2.86
C MET A 113 3.69 -8.33 -3.25
N ILE A 114 4.72 -9.18 -3.22
CA ILE A 114 6.08 -8.82 -3.66
C ILE A 114 6.11 -8.49 -5.15
N ASP A 115 5.48 -9.30 -5.98
CA ASP A 115 5.46 -9.13 -7.43
C ASP A 115 4.72 -7.84 -7.84
N ILE A 116 3.65 -7.48 -7.13
CA ILE A 116 2.97 -6.19 -7.28
C ILE A 116 3.90 -5.03 -6.92
N ILE A 117 4.51 -5.05 -5.72
CA ILE A 117 5.43 -3.98 -5.28
C ILE A 117 6.59 -3.83 -6.28
N GLU A 118 7.17 -4.94 -6.75
CA GLU A 118 8.26 -4.93 -7.72
C GLU A 118 7.81 -4.35 -9.06
N THR A 119 6.62 -4.72 -9.54
CA THR A 119 6.05 -4.21 -10.80
C THR A 119 5.83 -2.71 -10.74
N ILE A 120 5.25 -2.21 -9.64
CA ILE A 120 5.05 -0.77 -9.41
C ILE A 120 6.40 -0.06 -9.35
N TYR A 121 7.36 -0.59 -8.59
CA TYR A 121 8.70 -0.01 -8.49
C TYR A 121 9.42 0.09 -9.85
N LYS A 122 9.42 -1.00 -10.64
CA LYS A 122 10.00 -1.02 -11.99
C LYS A 122 9.31 -0.03 -12.93
N GLY A 123 7.99 0.10 -12.84
CA GLY A 123 7.23 1.09 -13.63
C GLY A 123 7.52 2.52 -13.22
N ALA A 124 7.59 2.78 -11.91
CA ALA A 124 7.88 4.08 -11.33
C ALA A 124 9.30 4.57 -11.70
N LYS A 125 10.31 3.69 -11.63
CA LYS A 125 11.68 3.98 -12.10
C LYS A 125 11.74 4.34 -13.59
N LYS A 126 10.80 3.83 -14.40
CA LYS A 126 10.65 4.16 -15.83
C LYS A 126 9.79 5.42 -16.08
N GLY A 127 9.35 6.11 -15.02
CA GLY A 127 8.56 7.33 -15.12
C GLY A 127 7.07 7.11 -15.44
N ARG A 128 6.56 5.88 -15.32
CA ARG A 128 5.13 5.60 -15.50
C ARG A 128 4.36 5.96 -14.24
N GLY A 129 3.19 6.59 -14.37
CA GLY A 129 2.28 6.85 -13.24
C GLY A 129 1.23 5.74 -13.02
N LEU A 130 1.01 4.90 -14.04
CA LEU A 130 0.13 3.74 -14.01
C LEU A 130 0.91 2.51 -14.47
N VAL A 131 0.79 1.42 -13.72
CA VAL A 131 1.32 0.10 -14.10
C VAL A 131 0.18 -0.91 -14.16
N VAL A 132 0.41 -2.02 -14.85
CA VAL A 132 -0.54 -3.14 -14.87
C VAL A 132 0.01 -4.21 -13.94
N SER A 133 -0.83 -4.71 -13.04
CA SER A 133 -0.51 -5.81 -12.14
C SER A 133 -0.08 -7.05 -12.95
N PRO A 134 0.88 -7.85 -12.46
CA PRO A 134 1.27 -9.10 -13.11
C PRO A 134 0.13 -10.13 -13.16
N LYS A 135 -0.87 -9.98 -12.29
CA LYS A 135 -2.05 -10.85 -12.19
C LYS A 135 -3.34 -10.04 -12.30
N ASP A 136 -4.32 -10.60 -12.99
CA ASP A 136 -5.67 -10.06 -13.08
C ASP A 136 -6.51 -10.51 -11.88
N TYR A 137 -7.13 -9.55 -11.20
CA TYR A 137 -8.03 -9.75 -10.06
C TYR A 137 -9.50 -9.48 -10.43
N SER A 138 -9.83 -9.32 -11.73
CA SER A 138 -11.19 -9.06 -12.23
C SER A 138 -12.21 -10.12 -11.84
N THR A 139 -11.80 -11.38 -11.71
CA THR A 139 -12.70 -12.49 -11.31
C THR A 139 -13.05 -12.47 -9.83
N ARG A 140 -12.38 -11.65 -9.01
CA ARG A 140 -12.64 -11.54 -7.57
C ARG A 140 -14.01 -10.93 -7.27
N TYR A 141 -14.51 -10.06 -8.16
CA TYR A 141 -15.83 -9.43 -8.04
C TYR A 141 -16.88 -10.06 -8.98
N ARG A 142 -16.53 -11.13 -9.70
CA ARG A 142 -17.49 -11.87 -10.52
C ARG A 142 -18.25 -12.85 -9.61
N TYR A 143 -19.43 -12.42 -9.18
CA TYR A 143 -20.45 -13.27 -8.57
C TYR A 143 -20.98 -14.30 -9.57
#